data_AF-A0A930N5L5-F1
#
_entry.id   AF-A0A930N5L5-F1
#
_cell.length_a   1.000
_cell.length_b   1.000
_cell.length_c   1.000
_cell.angle_alpha   90.00
_cell.angle_beta   90.00
_cell.angle_gamma   90.00
#
_symmetry.space_group_name_H-M   'P 1'
#
loop_
_entity.id
_entity.type
_entity.pdbx_description
1 polymer ?
#
loop_
_entity_poly.entity_id
_entity_poly.type
_entity_poly.pdbx_seq_one_letter_code
_entity_poly.pdbx_strand_id
1 'polypeptide(L)'
;MGLIGAAIGAAGSIFGGISASKAMRKMKANVEAQKKANQDWFDRRYNEDATQRADAQRILTMTEESIKNRNRAAQGAAAVMGGTEESAAATKAANGKALSDATAQIAVNGEQRKDAIENQFQERDTSLNNQLNEIEQNKANAIGQAVQGVTGAAGSMDFGSVKIGKQTIGL
;
A
#
# COMPACT_ATOMS: atom_id res chain seq x y z
N MET A 1 -18.63 4.78 9.40
CA MET A 1 -18.45 4.49 10.84
C MET A 1 -19.11 3.15 11.16
N GLY A 2 -18.40 2.05 10.90
CA GLY A 2 -18.88 0.69 11.16
C GLY A 2 -18.40 0.19 12.53
N LEU A 3 -19.35 -0.18 13.37
CA LEU A 3 -19.19 -0.73 14.71
C LEU A 3 -18.61 -2.15 14.67
N ILE A 4 -17.28 -2.30 14.73
CA ILE A 4 -16.69 -3.51 15.32
C ILE A 4 -16.37 -3.14 16.76
N GLY A 5 -17.40 -3.26 17.57
CA GLY A 5 -17.38 -3.01 19.00
C GLY A 5 -16.39 -3.92 19.71
N ALA A 6 -15.72 -3.30 20.68
CA ALA A 6 -15.05 -3.95 21.78
C ALA A 6 -15.99 -4.96 22.43
N ALA A 7 -15.74 -6.25 22.21
CA ALA A 7 -16.32 -7.33 22.99
C ALA A 7 -15.35 -8.51 23.04
N ILE A 8 -14.16 -8.27 23.60
CA ILE A 8 -13.35 -9.35 24.18
C ILE A 8 -13.33 -9.08 25.69
N GLY A 9 -14.51 -9.23 26.29
CA GLY A 9 -14.70 -9.32 27.72
C GLY A 9 -14.74 -10.78 28.13
N ALA A 10 -13.83 -11.17 29.02
CA ALA A 10 -13.86 -12.35 29.89
C ALA A 10 -14.73 -13.54 29.46
N ALA A 11 -14.15 -14.50 28.76
CA ALA A 11 -14.59 -15.89 28.81
C ALA A 11 -13.43 -16.74 29.35
N GLY A 12 -13.39 -16.85 30.68
CA GLY A 12 -12.56 -17.81 31.38
C GLY A 12 -13.02 -19.22 31.05
N SER A 13 -12.26 -19.91 30.22
CA SER A 13 -12.10 -21.36 30.23
C SER A 13 -11.16 -21.70 29.09
N ILE A 14 -10.31 -22.67 29.34
CA ILE A 14 -9.27 -23.14 28.46
C ILE A 14 -9.93 -23.85 27.26
N PHE A 15 -10.50 -23.08 26.33
CA PHE A 15 -10.96 -23.54 25.04
C PHE A 15 -9.86 -23.32 24.00
N GLY A 16 -8.84 -24.17 24.10
CA GLY A 16 -8.04 -24.62 22.96
C GLY A 16 -6.79 -23.81 22.62
N GLY A 17 -5.65 -24.19 23.21
CA GLY A 17 -4.32 -23.78 22.72
C GLY A 17 -4.07 -24.10 21.23
N ILE A 18 -4.86 -25.00 20.63
CA ILE A 18 -4.80 -25.37 19.20
C ILE A 18 -5.68 -24.46 18.33
N SER A 19 -6.87 -24.05 18.78
CA SER A 19 -7.81 -23.25 17.98
C SER A 19 -7.35 -21.80 17.85
N ALA A 20 -6.87 -21.18 18.94
CA ALA A 20 -6.29 -19.85 18.92
C ALA A 20 -5.05 -19.78 18.00
N SER A 21 -4.18 -20.79 18.08
CA SER A 21 -3.00 -20.92 17.21
C SER A 21 -3.37 -21.05 15.72
N LYS A 22 -4.45 -21.77 15.41
CA LYS A 22 -4.94 -21.94 14.03
C LYS A 22 -5.56 -20.66 13.47
N ALA A 23 -6.35 -19.94 14.26
CA ALA A 23 -6.91 -18.65 13.89
C ALA A 23 -5.81 -17.61 13.60
N MET A 24 -4.80 -17.54 14.46
CA MET A 24 -3.67 -16.62 14.31
C MET A 24 -2.80 -16.95 13.09
N ARG A 25 -2.56 -18.25 12.81
CA ARG A 25 -1.90 -18.67 11.56
C ARG A 25 -2.69 -18.26 10.32
N LYS A 26 -4.03 -18.39 10.35
CA LYS A 26 -4.89 -17.97 9.25
C LYS A 26 -4.88 -16.44 9.05
N MET A 27 -4.85 -15.67 10.14
CA MET A 27 -4.70 -14.22 10.09
C MET A 27 -3.35 -13.82 9.49
N LYS A 28 -2.25 -14.42 9.97
CA LYS A 28 -0.91 -14.19 9.41
C LYS A 28 -0.84 -14.52 7.92
N ALA A 29 -1.34 -15.68 7.50
CA ALA A 29 -1.39 -16.08 6.10
C ALA A 29 -2.23 -15.13 5.23
N ASN A 30 -3.32 -14.57 5.77
CA ASN A 30 -4.13 -13.58 5.07
C ASN A 30 -3.38 -12.24 4.92
N VAL A 31 -2.70 -11.77 5.96
CA VAL A 31 -1.88 -10.55 5.87
C VAL A 31 -0.71 -10.73 4.90
N GLU A 32 -0.04 -11.88 4.91
CA GLU A 32 1.01 -12.21 3.93
C GLU A 32 0.48 -12.27 2.50
N ALA A 33 -0.71 -12.86 2.28
CA ALA A 33 -1.37 -12.87 0.98
C ALA A 33 -1.72 -11.45 0.51
N GLN A 34 -2.21 -10.59 1.40
CA GLN A 34 -2.47 -9.18 1.10
C GLN A 34 -1.17 -8.43 0.77
N LYS A 35 -0.08 -8.73 1.47
CA LYS A 35 1.24 -8.11 1.22
C LYS A 35 1.78 -8.52 -0.14
N LYS A 36 1.65 -9.80 -0.52
CA LYS A 36 1.96 -10.28 -1.86
C LYS A 36 1.09 -9.62 -2.93
N ALA A 37 -0.22 -9.53 -2.71
CA ALA A 37 -1.11 -8.85 -3.64
C ALA A 37 -0.79 -7.35 -3.78
N ASN A 38 -0.32 -6.69 -2.71
CA ASN A 38 0.13 -5.29 -2.74
C ASN A 38 1.42 -5.14 -3.57
N GLN A 39 2.38 -6.05 -3.43
CA GLN A 39 3.56 -6.12 -4.29
C GLN A 39 3.19 -6.38 -5.75
N ASP A 40 2.38 -7.41 -6.03
CA ASP A 40 1.96 -7.73 -7.39
C ASP A 40 1.20 -6.56 -8.05
N TRP A 41 0.40 -5.82 -7.26
CA TRP A 41 -0.26 -4.60 -7.71
C TRP A 41 0.74 -3.49 -8.01
N PHE A 42 1.70 -3.25 -7.12
CA PHE A 42 2.75 -2.24 -7.30
C PHE A 42 3.60 -2.54 -8.53
N ASP A 43 4.12 -3.76 -8.66
CA ASP A 43 4.93 -4.19 -9.80
C ASP A 43 4.17 -4.02 -11.11
N ARG A 44 2.87 -4.34 -11.13
CA ARG A 44 2.03 -4.13 -12.31
C ARG A 44 1.83 -2.64 -12.62
N ARG A 45 1.54 -1.81 -11.63
CA ARG A 45 1.20 -0.38 -11.82
C ARG A 45 2.41 0.51 -12.07
N TYR A 46 3.54 0.18 -11.45
CA TYR A 46 4.81 0.88 -11.58
C TYR A 46 5.48 0.57 -12.93
N ASN A 47 5.37 -0.68 -13.40
CA ASN A 47 5.93 -1.11 -14.69
C ASN A 47 4.93 -0.97 -15.86
N GLU A 48 3.67 -0.61 -15.62
CA GLU A 48 2.72 -0.27 -16.68
C GLU A 48 3.23 0.95 -17.46
N ASP A 49 3.46 0.76 -18.76
CA ASP A 49 4.10 1.72 -19.65
C ASP A 49 3.38 3.08 -19.66
N ALA A 50 4.09 4.12 -19.21
CA ALA A 50 3.57 5.49 -19.11
C ALA A 50 3.34 6.12 -20.50
N THR A 51 4.01 5.64 -21.54
CA THR A 51 3.97 6.25 -22.88
C THR A 51 2.77 5.82 -23.73
N GLN A 52 2.15 4.68 -23.41
CA GLN A 52 0.96 4.18 -24.10
C GLN A 52 -0.35 4.75 -23.54
N ARG A 53 -0.28 5.67 -22.57
CA ARG A 53 -1.46 6.14 -21.85
C ARG A 53 -2.11 7.36 -22.48
N ALA A 54 -3.44 7.41 -22.30
CA ALA A 54 -4.33 8.44 -22.82
C ALA A 54 -3.99 9.86 -22.34
N ASP A 55 -3.26 10.03 -21.23
CA ASP A 55 -2.81 11.33 -20.73
C ASP A 55 -1.69 11.91 -21.59
N ALA A 56 -0.68 11.12 -21.96
CA ALA A 56 0.35 11.53 -22.91
C ALA A 56 -0.25 11.87 -24.28
N GLN A 57 -1.13 11.02 -24.80
CA GLN A 57 -1.84 11.26 -26.06
C GLN A 57 -2.71 12.52 -26.00
N ARG A 58 -3.38 12.79 -24.87
CA ARG A 58 -4.20 13.99 -24.69
C ARG A 58 -3.35 15.26 -24.63
N ILE A 59 -2.23 15.25 -23.91
CA ILE A 59 -1.30 16.39 -23.87
C ILE A 59 -0.74 16.66 -25.27
N LEU A 60 -0.36 15.63 -26.02
CA LEU A 60 0.08 15.76 -27.41
C LEU A 60 -1.04 16.31 -28.31
N THR A 61 -2.25 15.79 -28.20
CA THR A 61 -3.42 16.24 -28.98
C THR A 61 -3.74 17.72 -28.71
N MET A 62 -3.78 18.15 -27.45
CA MET A 62 -4.01 19.55 -27.09
C MET A 62 -2.88 20.45 -27.58
N THR A 63 -1.64 19.96 -27.54
CA THR A 63 -0.47 20.69 -28.05
C THR A 63 -0.53 20.85 -29.56
N GLU A 64 -0.84 19.78 -30.29
CA GLU A 64 -1.06 19.81 -31.74
C GLU A 64 -2.18 20.77 -32.13
N GLU A 65 -3.30 20.76 -31.40
CA GLU A 65 -4.43 21.65 -31.65
C GLU A 65 -4.05 23.13 -31.39
N SER A 66 -3.28 23.39 -30.33
CA SER A 66 -2.73 24.72 -30.03
C SER A 66 -1.78 25.22 -31.13
N ILE A 67 -0.88 24.34 -31.60
CA ILE A 67 0.05 24.60 -32.71
C ILE A 67 -0.74 24.88 -33.99
N LYS A 68 -1.76 24.07 -34.29
CA LYS A 68 -2.61 24.21 -35.47
C LYS A 68 -3.37 25.53 -35.47
N ASN A 69 -3.94 25.93 -34.32
CA ASN A 69 -4.63 27.20 -34.18
C ASN A 69 -3.66 28.40 -34.33
N ARG A 70 -2.46 28.32 -33.74
CA ARG A 70 -1.41 29.33 -33.92
C ARG A 70 -0.98 29.46 -35.38
N ASN A 71 -0.75 28.34 -36.06
CA ASN A 71 -0.42 28.34 -37.48
C ASN A 71 -1.55 28.93 -38.33
N ARG A 72 -2.82 28.62 -38.02
CA ARG A 72 -3.99 29.19 -38.72
C ARG A 72 -4.09 30.71 -38.53
N ALA A 73 -3.89 31.19 -37.31
CA ALA A 73 -3.90 32.63 -37.03
C ALA A 73 -2.73 33.34 -37.72
N ALA A 74 -1.54 32.76 -37.68
CA ALA A 74 -0.36 33.28 -38.38
C ALA A 74 -0.56 33.31 -39.91
N GLN A 75 -1.14 32.25 -40.49
CA GLN A 75 -1.47 32.21 -41.92
C GLN A 75 -2.56 33.22 -42.30
N GLY A 76 -3.59 33.40 -41.47
CA GLY A 76 -4.63 34.41 -41.70
C GLY A 76 -4.07 35.83 -41.63
N ALA A 77 -3.20 36.13 -40.68
CA ALA A 77 -2.51 37.41 -40.58
C ALA A 77 -1.53 37.62 -41.74
N ALA A 78 -0.77 36.59 -42.13
CA ALA A 78 0.15 36.62 -43.26
C ALA A 78 -0.56 36.82 -44.61
N ALA A 79 -1.76 36.25 -44.78
CA ALA A 79 -2.57 36.41 -45.98
C ALA A 79 -3.09 37.85 -46.16
N VAL A 80 -3.27 38.59 -45.06
CA VAL A 80 -3.80 39.97 -45.08
C VAL A 80 -2.69 41.01 -45.02
N MET A 81 -1.63 40.77 -44.26
CA MET A 81 -0.54 41.74 -44.02
C MET A 81 0.75 41.45 -44.80
N GLY A 82 0.84 40.32 -45.51
CA GLY A 82 2.05 39.89 -46.23
C GLY A 82 3.07 39.26 -45.26
N GLY A 83 2.99 37.93 -45.09
CA GLY A 83 3.85 37.21 -44.16
C GLY A 83 5.34 37.24 -44.54
N THR A 84 6.17 37.79 -43.66
CA THR A 84 7.63 37.75 -43.78
C THR A 84 8.20 36.42 -43.26
N GLU A 85 9.36 36.00 -43.78
CA GLU A 85 10.04 34.76 -43.37
C GLU A 85 10.35 34.70 -41.87
N GLU A 86 10.57 35.87 -41.25
CA GLU A 86 10.76 36.00 -39.80
C GLU A 86 9.53 35.57 -38.98
N SER A 87 8.32 35.89 -39.45
CA SER A 87 7.09 35.45 -38.76
C SER A 87 6.90 33.93 -38.86
N ALA A 88 7.29 33.33 -39.99
CA ALA A 88 7.27 31.88 -40.18
C ALA A 88 8.30 31.18 -39.27
N ALA A 89 9.53 31.72 -39.18
CA ALA A 89 10.58 31.19 -38.32
C ALA A 89 10.21 31.31 -36.83
N ALA A 90 9.69 32.46 -36.39
CA ALA A 90 9.22 32.67 -35.02
C ALA A 90 8.08 31.72 -34.63
N THR A 91 7.13 31.50 -35.53
CA THR A 91 6.03 30.55 -35.33
C THR A 91 6.55 29.12 -35.19
N LYS A 92 7.52 28.72 -36.03
CA LYS A 92 8.13 27.38 -35.99
C LYS A 92 8.90 27.15 -34.69
N ALA A 93 9.66 28.14 -34.22
CA ALA A 93 10.35 28.10 -32.94
C ALA A 93 9.37 27.99 -31.76
N ALA A 94 8.28 28.77 -31.76
CA ALA A 94 7.24 28.71 -30.74
C ALA A 94 6.50 27.35 -30.71
N ASN A 95 6.31 26.73 -31.88
CA ASN A 95 5.71 25.40 -31.98
C ASN A 95 6.65 24.30 -31.47
N GLY A 96 7.94 24.37 -31.82
CA GLY A 96 8.95 23.44 -31.31
C GLY A 96 9.08 23.53 -29.79
N LYS A 97 9.05 24.76 -29.24
CA LYS A 97 9.03 24.96 -27.79
C LYS A 97 7.78 24.39 -27.13
N ALA A 98 6.59 24.58 -27.71
CA ALA A 98 5.36 24.01 -27.18
C ALA A 98 5.40 22.47 -27.15
N LEU A 99 5.94 21.84 -28.21
CA LEU A 99 6.11 20.38 -28.25
C LEU A 99 7.11 19.89 -27.19
N SER A 100 8.21 20.61 -27.01
CA SER A 100 9.21 20.32 -25.97
C SER A 100 8.62 20.46 -24.57
N ASP A 101 7.91 21.55 -24.29
CA ASP A 101 7.30 21.82 -22.98
C ASP A 101 6.22 20.77 -22.68
N ALA A 102 5.41 20.37 -23.69
CA ALA A 102 4.44 19.29 -23.57
C ALA A 102 5.11 17.93 -23.27
N THR A 103 6.22 17.63 -23.94
CA THR A 103 6.99 16.40 -23.69
C THR A 103 7.56 16.39 -22.27
N ALA A 104 8.14 17.50 -21.81
CA ALA A 104 8.60 17.65 -20.44
C ALA A 104 7.46 17.50 -19.43
N GLN A 105 6.28 18.05 -19.72
CA GLN A 105 5.12 17.92 -18.86
C GLN A 105 4.59 16.47 -18.80
N ILE A 106 4.65 15.72 -19.90
CA ILE A 106 4.32 14.29 -19.91
C ILE A 106 5.28 13.51 -19.01
N ALA A 107 6.59 13.79 -19.11
CA ALA A 107 7.60 13.16 -18.27
C ALA A 107 7.36 13.43 -16.77
N VAL A 108 7.14 14.70 -16.40
CA VAL A 108 6.86 15.11 -15.01
C VAL A 108 5.57 14.47 -14.47
N ASN A 109 4.49 14.42 -15.25
CA ASN A 109 3.26 13.74 -14.83
C ASN A 109 3.49 12.23 -14.64
N GLY A 110 4.34 11.62 -15.46
CA GLY A 110 4.75 10.22 -15.33
C GLY A 110 5.47 9.95 -14.01
N GLU A 111 6.43 10.80 -13.64
CA GLU A 111 7.15 10.73 -12.36
C GLU A 111 6.22 10.94 -11.17
N GLN A 112 5.41 12.00 -11.17
CA GLN A 112 4.46 12.27 -10.07
C GLN A 112 3.49 11.10 -9.82
N ARG A 113 3.08 10.39 -10.88
CA ARG A 113 2.26 9.18 -10.73
C ARG A 113 3.05 8.04 -10.11
N LYS A 114 4.30 7.82 -10.52
CA LYS A 114 5.16 6.78 -9.92
C LYS A 114 5.36 7.06 -8.44
N ASP A 115 5.66 8.31 -8.09
CA ASP A 115 5.78 8.75 -6.70
C ASP A 115 4.46 8.54 -5.93
N ALA A 116 3.31 8.84 -6.53
CA ALA A 116 2.01 8.59 -5.89
C ALA A 116 1.72 7.09 -5.69
N ILE A 117 2.06 6.24 -6.66
CA ILE A 117 1.92 4.78 -6.54
C ILE A 117 2.86 4.24 -5.47
N GLU A 118 4.10 4.73 -5.43
CA GLU A 118 5.09 4.36 -4.43
C GLU A 118 4.64 4.77 -3.03
N ASN A 119 4.18 6.00 -2.84
CA ASN A 119 3.64 6.47 -1.56
C ASN A 119 2.45 5.60 -1.12
N GLN A 120 1.52 5.29 -2.03
CA GLN A 120 0.39 4.41 -1.72
C GLN A 120 0.82 2.98 -1.37
N PHE A 121 1.85 2.47 -2.03
CA PHE A 121 2.44 1.16 -1.71
C PHE A 121 3.08 1.18 -0.33
N GLN A 122 3.90 2.19 -0.02
CA GLN A 122 4.60 2.33 1.27
C GLN A 122 3.61 2.47 2.44
N GLU A 123 2.53 3.26 2.30
CA GLU A 123 1.47 3.37 3.30
C GLU A 123 0.79 2.02 3.56
N ARG A 124 0.44 1.30 2.49
CA ARG A 124 -0.24 0.01 2.59
C ARG A 124 0.69 -1.07 3.14
N ASP A 125 1.96 -1.09 2.75
CA ASP A 125 2.96 -2.02 3.27
C ASP A 125 3.22 -1.78 4.76
N THR A 126 3.35 -0.52 5.19
CA THR A 126 3.49 -0.16 6.60
C THR A 126 2.29 -0.61 7.42
N SER A 127 1.06 -0.40 6.92
CA SER A 127 -0.17 -0.86 7.58
C SER A 127 -0.21 -2.40 7.72
N LEU A 128 0.15 -3.14 6.66
CA LEU A 128 0.18 -4.60 6.67
C LEU A 128 1.28 -5.13 7.61
N ASN A 129 2.46 -4.50 7.64
CA ASN A 129 3.53 -4.85 8.57
C ASN A 129 3.12 -4.62 10.03
N ASN A 130 2.42 -3.53 10.32
CA ASN A 130 1.91 -3.27 11.67
C ASN A 130 0.90 -4.34 12.11
N GLN A 131 -0.03 -4.74 11.23
CA GLN A 131 -0.96 -5.85 11.52
C GLN A 131 -0.23 -7.17 11.77
N LEU A 132 0.82 -7.46 10.99
CA LEU A 132 1.68 -8.63 11.20
C LEU A 132 2.36 -8.60 12.57
N ASN A 133 2.95 -7.46 12.94
CA ASN A 133 3.60 -7.26 14.24
C ASN A 133 2.60 -7.41 15.41
N GLU A 134 1.38 -6.89 15.28
CA GLU A 134 0.33 -7.09 16.29
C GLU A 134 -0.07 -8.57 16.44
N ILE A 135 -0.23 -9.29 15.33
CA ILE A 135 -0.51 -10.74 15.36
C ILE A 135 0.63 -11.49 16.04
N GLU A 136 1.88 -11.13 15.76
CA GLU A 136 3.06 -11.77 16.38
C GLU A 136 3.21 -11.43 17.87
N GLN A 137 2.96 -10.19 18.27
CA GLN A 137 2.94 -9.80 19.69
C GLN A 137 1.83 -10.52 20.45
N ASN A 138 0.61 -10.58 19.90
CA ASN A 138 -0.49 -11.34 20.47
C ASN A 138 -0.14 -12.83 20.59
N LYS A 139 0.65 -13.36 19.65
CA LYS A 139 1.14 -14.75 19.69
C LYS A 139 2.14 -14.95 20.81
N ALA A 140 3.12 -14.06 20.93
CA ALA A 140 4.11 -14.10 21.99
C ALA A 140 3.46 -13.98 23.37
N ASN A 141 2.49 -13.08 23.54
CA ASN A 141 1.74 -12.91 24.79
C ASN A 141 0.93 -14.16 25.15
N ALA A 142 0.20 -14.74 24.19
CA ALA A 142 -0.56 -15.96 24.41
C ALA A 142 0.34 -17.17 24.75
N ILE A 143 1.50 -17.30 24.08
CA ILE A 143 2.48 -18.34 24.38
C ILE A 143 3.14 -18.09 25.74
N GLY A 144 3.52 -16.86 26.07
CA GLY A 144 4.14 -16.50 27.34
C GLY A 144 3.23 -16.80 28.54
N GLN A 145 1.93 -16.52 28.43
CA GLN A 145 0.94 -16.90 29.44
C GLN A 145 0.76 -18.42 29.55
N ALA A 146 0.76 -19.14 28.42
CA ALA A 146 0.69 -20.61 28.43
C ALA A 146 1.92 -21.26 29.06
N VAL A 147 3.13 -20.71 28.79
CA VAL A 147 4.38 -21.19 29.39
C VAL A 147 4.42 -20.88 30.89
N GLN A 148 4.04 -19.66 31.33
CA GLN A 148 3.92 -19.33 32.76
C GLN A 148 2.86 -20.19 33.48
N GLY A 149 1.77 -20.57 32.81
CA GLY A 149 0.79 -21.52 33.34
C GLY A 149 1.33 -22.94 33.48
N VAL A 150 2.19 -23.39 32.56
CA VAL A 150 2.87 -24.70 32.63
C VAL A 150 3.99 -24.72 33.67
N THR A 151 4.80 -23.67 33.80
CA THR A 151 5.77 -23.57 34.90
C THR A 151 5.09 -23.35 36.24
N GLY A 152 3.95 -22.67 36.28
CA GLY A 152 3.05 -22.63 37.43
C GLY A 152 2.58 -24.02 37.81
N ALA A 153 2.07 -24.81 36.87
CA ALA A 153 1.60 -26.19 37.11
C ALA A 153 2.73 -27.19 37.40
N ALA A 154 3.96 -26.96 36.93
CA ALA A 154 5.13 -27.79 37.24
C ALA A 154 5.79 -27.41 38.58
N GLY A 155 5.78 -26.12 38.95
CA GLY A 155 6.23 -25.62 40.26
C GLY A 155 5.16 -25.75 41.36
N SER A 156 3.90 -25.92 40.97
CA SER A 156 2.76 -26.21 41.84
C SER A 156 2.18 -27.61 41.59
N MET A 157 3.02 -28.58 41.19
CA MET A 157 2.78 -29.95 41.66
C MET A 157 3.04 -29.98 43.17
N ASP A 158 2.22 -29.23 43.91
CA ASP A 158 1.80 -29.61 45.24
C ASP A 158 1.11 -30.95 45.01
N PHE A 159 1.86 -32.04 45.17
CA PHE A 159 1.36 -33.40 45.24
C PHE A 159 0.53 -33.51 46.51
N GLY A 160 -0.62 -32.81 46.50
CA GLY A 160 -1.38 -32.41 47.66
C GLY A 160 -1.41 -33.51 48.69
N SER A 161 -1.15 -33.14 49.95
CA SER A 161 -1.05 -34.10 51.06
C SER A 161 -2.21 -35.10 51.01
N VAL A 162 -1.89 -36.35 50.68
CA VAL A 162 -2.86 -37.44 50.71
C VAL A 162 -3.12 -37.75 52.19
N LYS A 163 -4.24 -37.27 52.72
CA LYS A 163 -4.71 -37.68 54.04
C LYS A 163 -5.17 -39.14 54.01
N ILE A 164 -4.29 -40.05 54.41
CA ILE A 164 -4.67 -41.40 54.84
C ILE A 164 -4.81 -41.36 56.38
N GLY A 165 -6.05 -41.23 56.88
CA GLY A 165 -6.34 -41.27 58.31
C GLY A 165 -5.94 -40.02 59.12
N LYS A 166 -5.81 -40.19 60.45
CA LYS A 166 -5.65 -39.11 61.45
C LYS A 166 -4.22 -38.56 61.64
N GLN A 167 -3.25 -38.93 60.80
CA GLN A 167 -1.89 -38.39 60.91
C GLN A 167 -1.43 -37.75 59.61
N THR A 168 -1.01 -36.49 59.72
CA THR A 168 -0.37 -35.72 58.67
C THR A 168 1.14 -35.97 58.78
N ILE A 169 1.77 -36.51 57.74
CA ILE A 169 3.24 -36.56 57.62
C ILE A 169 3.60 -35.63 56.46
N GLY A 170 4.40 -34.60 56.75
CA GLY A 170 5.01 -33.76 55.73
C GLY A 170 6.16 -34.50 55.07
N LEU A 171 6.30 -34.34 53.75
CA LEU A 171 7.51 -34.70 53.02
C LEU A 171 8.58 -33.63 53.25
#